data_AF-A0A7C6WPK3-F1
#
_entry.id   AF-A0A7C6WPK3-F1
#
_cell.length_a   1.000
_cell.length_b   1.000
_cell.length_c   1.000
_cell.angle_alpha   90.00
_cell.angle_beta   90.00
_cell.angle_gamma   90.00
#
_symmetry.space_group_name_H-M   'P 1'
#
loop_
_entity.id
_entity.type
_entity.pdbx_description
1 polymer ?
#
loop_
_entity_poly.entity_id
_entity_poly.type
_entity_poly.pdbx_seq_one_letter_code
_entity_poly.pdbx_strand_id
1 'polypeptide(L)'
;MNNILNYIIYDLKNLQAAVNLMNEIEKVYVNLEDRPKIYAYSEDTILKSKEYRKAVVPHYNYVLLFRINENSTCVYIVGFFHGLESFNNELI
;
A
#
# COMPACT_ATOMS: atom_id res chain seq x y z
N MET A 1 -1.02 11.88 3.33
CA MET A 1 -1.94 11.30 4.34
C MET A 1 -3.36 11.86 4.23
N ASN A 2 -3.55 13.16 3.99
CA ASN A 2 -4.89 13.78 3.91
C ASN A 2 -5.78 13.30 2.75
N ASN A 3 -5.21 12.87 1.61
CA ASN A 3 -6.03 12.48 0.45
C ASN A 3 -6.77 11.15 0.64
N ILE A 4 -6.16 10.17 1.31
CA ILE A 4 -6.79 8.87 1.56
C ILE A 4 -7.94 9.05 2.55
N LEU A 5 -7.73 9.79 3.64
CA LEU A 5 -8.78 10.01 4.63
C LEU A 5 -9.97 10.79 4.02
N ASN A 6 -9.69 11.79 3.18
CA ASN A 6 -10.73 12.52 2.47
C ASN A 6 -11.48 11.65 1.46
N TYR A 7 -10.77 10.85 0.64
CA TYR A 7 -11.41 9.87 -0.26
C TYR A 7 -12.31 8.91 0.53
N ILE A 8 -11.81 8.39 1.65
CA ILE A 8 -12.55 7.47 2.51
C ILE A 8 -13.81 8.11 3.10
N ILE A 9 -13.73 9.37 3.54
CA ILE A 9 -14.87 10.08 4.16
C ILE A 9 -15.89 10.52 3.10
N TYR A 10 -15.44 11.01 1.95
CA TYR A 10 -16.31 11.66 0.95
C TYR A 10 -16.79 10.72 -0.17
N ASP A 11 -15.97 9.76 -0.63
CA ASP A 11 -16.33 8.86 -1.74
C ASP A 11 -17.05 7.59 -1.30
N LEU A 12 -16.71 7.02 -0.14
CA LEU A 12 -17.41 5.81 0.34
C LEU A 12 -18.83 6.10 0.84
N LYS A 13 -19.13 7.35 1.21
CA LYS A 13 -20.43 7.80 1.77
C LYS A 13 -20.98 6.90 2.90
N ASN A 14 -20.11 6.09 3.52
CA ASN A 14 -20.45 5.05 4.46
C ASN A 14 -19.31 4.90 5.47
N LEU A 15 -19.57 5.37 6.69
CA LEU A 15 -18.61 5.33 7.80
C LEU A 15 -18.14 3.91 8.13
N GLN A 16 -19.01 2.91 7.99
CA GLN A 16 -18.64 1.52 8.27
C GLN A 16 -17.63 1.00 7.25
N ALA A 17 -17.81 1.32 5.96
CA ALA A 17 -16.85 0.96 4.93
C ALA A 17 -15.50 1.65 5.15
N ALA A 18 -15.52 2.92 5.59
CA ALA A 18 -14.32 3.68 5.95
C ALA A 18 -13.54 3.04 7.11
N VAL A 19 -14.23 2.70 8.20
CA VAL A 19 -13.63 2.01 9.35
C VAL A 19 -13.05 0.67 8.94
N ASN A 20 -13.79 -0.12 8.15
CA ASN A 20 -13.31 -1.42 7.72
C ASN A 20 -12.06 -1.32 6.84
N LEU A 21 -12.00 -0.34 5.92
CA LEU A 21 -10.81 -0.08 5.12
C LEU A 21 -9.61 0.29 6.00
N MET A 22 -9.80 1.18 6.98
CA MET A 22 -8.72 1.52 7.90
C MET A 22 -8.21 0.31 8.71
N ASN A 23 -9.10 -0.56 9.17
CA ASN A 23 -8.72 -1.79 9.87
C ASN A 23 -7.90 -2.73 8.96
N GLU A 24 -8.24 -2.83 7.68
CA GLU A 24 -7.47 -3.64 6.73
C GLU A 24 -6.09 -3.02 6.42
N ILE A 25 -6.02 -1.69 6.31
CA ILE A 25 -4.74 -0.96 6.16
C ILE A 25 -3.86 -1.18 7.39
N GLU A 26 -4.42 -1.10 8.59
CA GLU A 26 -3.69 -1.33 9.86
C GLU A 26 -3.09 -2.74 9.92
N LYS A 27 -3.84 -3.77 9.52
CA LYS A 27 -3.31 -5.14 9.41
C LYS A 27 -2.11 -5.23 8.48
N VAL A 28 -2.14 -4.52 7.35
CA VAL A 28 -1.00 -4.45 6.44
C VAL A 28 0.21 -3.80 7.12
N TYR A 29 0.02 -2.71 7.85
CA TYR A 29 1.10 -2.06 8.62
C TYR A 29 1.70 -2.97 9.68
N VAL A 30 0.88 -3.66 10.49
CA VAL A 30 1.36 -4.63 11.50
C VAL A 30 2.23 -5.71 10.85
N ASN A 31 1.80 -6.24 9.69
CA ASN A 31 2.58 -7.22 8.95
C ASN A 31 3.89 -6.65 8.37
N LEU A 32 3.92 -5.37 8.01
CA LEU A 32 5.14 -4.70 7.53
C LEU A 32 6.15 -4.46 8.66
N GLU A 33 5.67 -4.20 9.88
CA GLU A 33 6.52 -4.05 11.06
C GLU A 33 7.10 -5.40 11.51
N ASP A 34 6.29 -6.45 11.54
CA ASP A 34 6.71 -7.77 12.03
C ASP A 34 7.45 -8.58 10.96
N ARG A 35 6.86 -8.72 9.76
CA ARG A 35 7.30 -9.67 8.72
C ARG A 35 7.17 -9.12 7.30
N PRO A 36 7.86 -8.02 6.94
CA PRO A 36 7.66 -7.36 5.64
C PRO A 36 8.03 -8.23 4.44
N LYS A 37 8.85 -9.28 4.63
CA LYS A 37 9.26 -10.21 3.57
C LYS A 37 8.17 -11.20 3.14
N ILE A 38 7.03 -11.28 3.83
CA ILE A 38 5.88 -12.13 3.41
C ILE A 38 5.27 -11.65 2.09
N TYR A 39 5.41 -10.36 1.80
CA TYR A 39 4.90 -9.77 0.57
C TYR A 39 5.89 -9.98 -0.58
N ALA A 40 5.37 -10.42 -1.71
CA ALA A 40 6.15 -10.65 -2.91
C ALA A 40 6.69 -9.34 -3.49
N TYR A 41 7.76 -9.45 -4.27
CA TYR A 41 8.19 -8.38 -5.16
C TYR A 41 7.07 -8.03 -6.15
N SER A 42 7.09 -6.79 -6.62
CA SER A 42 6.22 -6.39 -7.74
C SER A 42 6.46 -7.29 -8.95
N GLU A 43 5.38 -7.63 -9.66
CA GLU A 43 5.45 -8.35 -10.93
C GLU A 43 5.94 -7.46 -12.08
N ASP A 44 5.76 -6.14 -11.95
CA ASP A 44 6.34 -5.16 -12.87
C ASP A 44 7.87 -5.20 -12.78
N THR A 45 8.53 -5.41 -13.91
CA THR A 45 9.98 -5.60 -14.00
C THR A 45 10.78 -4.38 -13.57
N ILE A 46 10.30 -3.16 -13.84
CA ILE A 46 10.97 -1.90 -13.47
C ILE A 46 10.87 -1.69 -11.96
N LEU A 47 9.70 -1.96 -11.37
CA LEU A 47 9.53 -1.87 -9.92
C LEU A 47 10.31 -2.96 -9.19
N LYS A 48 10.34 -4.17 -9.76
CA LYS A 48 11.11 -5.28 -9.23
C LYS A 48 12.61 -4.99 -9.25
N SER A 49 13.13 -4.35 -10.31
CA SER A 49 14.56 -3.97 -10.37
C SER A 49 14.92 -2.88 -9.35
N LYS A 50 13.93 -2.11 -8.87
CA LYS A 50 14.06 -1.17 -7.74
C LYS A 50 13.83 -1.85 -6.37
N GLU A 51 13.71 -3.18 -6.34
CA GLU A 51 13.46 -4.01 -5.16
C GLU A 51 12.11 -3.74 -4.47
N TYR A 52 11.14 -3.22 -5.23
CA TYR A 52 9.83 -2.89 -4.68
C TYR A 52 8.97 -4.14 -4.50
N ARG A 53 8.24 -4.16 -3.38
CA ARG A 53 7.28 -5.19 -2.95
C ARG A 53 5.88 -4.59 -2.88
N LYS A 54 4.86 -5.44 -3.02
CA LYS A 54 3.45 -5.03 -3.03
C LYS A 54 2.68 -5.73 -1.92
N ALA A 55 1.93 -4.95 -1.14
CA ALA A 55 0.90 -5.43 -0.23
C ALA A 55 -0.47 -4.97 -0.75
N VAL A 56 -1.37 -5.92 -0.99
CA VAL A 56 -2.74 -5.61 -1.40
C VAL A 56 -3.62 -5.52 -0.16
N VAL A 57 -4.37 -4.43 -0.04
CA VAL A 57 -5.39 -4.28 1.00
C VAL A 57 -6.60 -5.12 0.57
N PRO A 58 -7.01 -6.14 1.37
CA PRO A 58 -8.14 -6.99 1.03
C PRO A 58 -9.41 -6.19 0.76
N HIS A 59 -10.23 -6.61 -0.21
CA HIS A 59 -11.57 -6.08 -0.54
C HIS A 59 -11.66 -4.65 -1.09
N TYR A 60 -10.61 -3.83 -0.97
CA TYR A 60 -10.67 -2.41 -1.35
C TYR A 60 -9.79 -2.05 -2.55
N ASN A 61 -9.13 -3.05 -3.16
CA ASN A 61 -8.25 -2.89 -4.33
C ASN A 61 -7.14 -1.82 -4.15
N TYR A 62 -6.78 -1.50 -2.90
CA TYR A 62 -5.64 -0.64 -2.63
C TYR A 62 -4.34 -1.44 -2.63
N VAL A 63 -3.28 -0.81 -3.13
CA VAL A 63 -1.94 -1.39 -3.15
C VAL A 63 -0.98 -0.46 -2.45
N LEU A 64 -0.27 -1.02 -1.48
CA LEU A 64 0.86 -0.39 -0.83
C LEU A 64 2.15 -0.92 -1.46
N LEU A 65 2.94 -0.01 -2.02
CA LEU A 65 4.25 -0.30 -2.59
C LEU A 65 5.32 0.14 -1.61
N PHE A 66 6.29 -0.73 -1.34
CA PHE A 66 7.35 -0.46 -0.39
C PHE A 66 8.65 -1.17 -0.78
N ARG A 67 9.73 -0.81 -0.11
CA ARG A 67 11.00 -1.54 -0.14
C ARG A 67 11.55 -1.74 1.26
N ILE A 68 12.41 -2.73 1.42
CA ILE A 68 13.08 -3.02 2.68
C ILE A 68 14.55 -2.62 2.53
N ASN A 69 15.06 -1.81 3.45
CA ASN A 69 16.50 -1.62 3.57
C ASN A 69 17.04 -2.70 4.51
N GLU A 70 17.75 -3.68 3.95
CA GLU A 70 18.26 -4.81 4.72
C GLU A 70 19.36 -4.41 5.72
N ASN A 71 20.05 -3.29 5.48
CA ASN A 71 21.11 -2.82 6.37
C ASN A 71 20.59 -2.16 7.64
N SER A 72 19.41 -1.52 7.56
CA SER A 72 18.81 -0.79 8.68
C SER A 72 17.53 -1.43 9.21
N THR A 73 17.10 -2.55 8.64
CA THR A 73 15.82 -3.23 8.94
C THR A 73 14.62 -2.28 8.82
N CYS A 74 14.73 -1.23 8.00
CA CYS A 74 13.67 -0.24 7.81
C CYS A 74 12.81 -0.58 6.59
N VAL A 75 11.50 -0.40 6.73
CA VAL A 75 10.54 -0.44 5.63
C VAL A 75 10.28 0.98 5.13
N TYR A 76 10.50 1.21 3.84
CA TYR A 76 10.19 2.48 3.18
C TYR A 76 8.95 2.34 2.33
N ILE A 77 7.90 3.06 2.70
CA ILE A 77 6.68 3.17 1.89
C ILE A 77 6.99 4.08 0.69
N VAL A 78 6.84 3.54 -0.51
CA VAL A 78 7.06 4.27 -1.78
C VAL A 78 5.77 4.93 -2.22
N GLY A 79 4.64 4.25 -2.06
CA GLY A 79 3.34 4.78 -2.45
C GLY A 79 2.19 3.92 -1.96
N PHE A 80 1.01 4.54 -1.90
CA PHE A 80 -0.26 3.88 -1.59
C PHE A 80 -1.32 4.43 -2.53
N PHE A 81 -1.91 3.57 -3.34
CA PHE A 81 -2.80 3.98 -4.43
C PHE A 81 -3.92 2.95 -4.61
N HIS A 82 -5.05 3.42 -5.12
CA HIS A 82 -6.12 2.51 -5.53
C HIS A 82 -5.73 1.83 -6.85
N GLY A 83 -6.06 0.55 -7.06
CA GLY A 83 -5.65 -0.19 -8.25
C GLY A 83 -6.19 0.35 -9.58
N LEU A 84 -7.19 1.23 -9.53
CA LEU A 84 -7.70 1.98 -10.69
C LEU A 84 -6.96 3.30 -10.93
N GLU A 85 -6.23 3.83 -9.95
CA GLU A 85 -5.28 4.92 -10.13
C GLU A 85 -4.04 4.30 -10.78
N SER A 86 -4.01 4.35 -12.11
CA SER A 86 -2.91 3.78 -12.89
C SER A 86 -1.56 4.35 -12.44
N PHE A 87 -0.63 3.46 -12.12
CA PHE A 87 0.77 3.70 -11.71
C PHE A 87 1.58 4.61 -12.66
N ASN A 88 1.07 4.87 -13.86
CA ASN A 88 1.80 5.44 -14.99
C ASN A 88 2.12 6.94 -14.89
N ASN A 89 1.54 7.70 -13.96
CA ASN A 89 1.64 9.16 -14.01
C ASN A 89 2.56 9.82 -12.96
N GLU A 90 3.05 9.11 -11.93
CA GLU A 90 3.79 9.78 -10.83
C GLU A 90 5.18 9.20 -10.49
N LEU A 91 5.62 8.12 -11.16
CA LEU A 91 6.89 7.44 -10.81
C LEU A 91 7.83 7.20 -12.01
N ILE A 92 7.59 7.87 -13.14
CA ILE A 92 8.48 7.94 -14.32
C ILE A 92 9.06 9.34 -14.42
#